data_AF-A0A1F2UHZ4-F1
#
_entry.id   AF-A0A1F2UHZ4-F1
#
_cell.length_a   1.000
_cell.length_b   1.000
_cell.length_c   1.000
_cell.angle_alpha   90.00
_cell.angle_beta   90.00
_cell.angle_gamma   90.00
#
_symmetry.space_group_name_H-M   'P 1'
#
loop_
_entity.id
_entity.type
_entity.pdbx_description
1 polymer ?
#
loop_
_entity_poly.entity_id
_entity_poly.type
_entity_poly.pdbx_seq_one_letter_code
_entity_poly.pdbx_strand_id
1 'polypeptide(L)'
;MDLHRLAEARSLAIHAEIAERLLRDQSVLDHARDTLQRWSSEGHIAPEYATQWDRWLSRSPAEIAALLTDDGEEARALRQNSPFVGVISPRRRWAIWRDVQQRAGR
;
A
#
# COMPACT_ATOMS: atom_id res chain seq x y z
N MET A 1 -2.10 25.18 -0.20
CA MET A 1 -1.67 23.78 -0.05
C MET A 1 -2.54 22.93 -0.94
N ASP A 2 -1.95 22.25 -1.92
CA ASP A 2 -2.68 21.41 -2.86
C ASP A 2 -3.11 20.12 -2.15
N LEU A 3 -4.42 19.94 -1.94
CA LEU A 3 -5.00 18.78 -1.25
C LEU A 3 -4.57 17.46 -1.90
N HIS A 4 -4.34 17.49 -3.21
CA HIS A 4 -3.85 16.36 -3.98
C HIS A 4 -2.45 15.93 -3.53
N ARG A 5 -1.51 16.88 -3.39
CA ARG A 5 -0.14 16.58 -2.92
C ARG A 5 -0.13 16.02 -1.50
N LEU A 6 -1.01 16.51 -0.63
CA LEU A 6 -1.11 16.00 0.74
C LEU A 6 -1.67 14.58 0.78
N ALA A 7 -2.67 14.26 -0.03
CA ALA A 7 -3.22 12.91 -0.15
C ALA A 7 -2.15 11.92 -0.64
N GLU A 8 -1.34 12.32 -1.62
CA GLU A 8 -0.24 11.51 -2.13
C GLU A 8 0.86 11.30 -1.12
N ALA A 9 1.32 12.35 -0.44
CA ALA A 9 2.33 12.21 0.60
C ALA A 9 1.86 11.28 1.72
N ARG A 10 0.57 11.32 2.08
CA ARG A 10 -0.03 10.40 3.06
C ARG A 10 -0.09 8.97 2.53
N SER A 11 -0.48 8.78 1.28
CA SER A 11 -0.52 7.46 0.64
C SER A 11 0.87 6.83 0.62
N LEU A 12 1.88 7.59 0.17
CA LEU A 12 3.26 7.14 0.11
C LEU A 12 3.80 6.80 1.52
N ALA A 13 3.54 7.63 2.53
CA ALA A 13 4.00 7.38 3.88
C ALA A 13 3.37 6.12 4.51
N ILE A 14 2.09 5.83 4.22
CA ILE A 14 1.46 4.57 4.63
C ILE A 14 2.14 3.38 3.97
N HIS A 15 2.36 3.45 2.66
CA HIS A 15 2.93 2.35 1.90
C HIS A 15 4.42 2.13 2.21
N ALA A 16 5.16 3.18 2.56
CA ALA A 16 6.53 3.07 3.06
C ALA A 16 6.58 2.28 4.38
N GLU A 17 5.65 2.53 5.32
CA GLU A 17 5.63 1.73 6.55
C GLU A 17 5.20 0.27 6.30
N ILE A 18 4.28 0.04 5.35
CA ILE A 18 3.92 -1.32 4.93
C ILE A 18 5.15 -2.02 4.32
N ALA A 19 5.91 -1.35 3.46
CA ALA A 19 7.13 -1.87 2.86
C ALA A 19 8.17 -2.26 3.92
N GLU A 20 8.40 -1.42 4.92
CA GLU A 20 9.31 -1.74 6.04
C GLU A 20 8.86 -2.96 6.85
N ARG A 21 7.54 -3.10 7.09
CA ARG A 21 6.99 -4.27 7.79
C ARG A 21 7.08 -5.52 6.94
N LEU A 22 6.79 -5.43 5.65
CA LEU A 22 6.83 -6.53 4.70
C LEU A 22 8.23 -7.18 4.64
N LEU A 23 9.29 -6.39 4.76
CA LEU A 23 10.67 -6.88 4.80
C LEU A 23 11.03 -7.66 6.09
N ARG A 24 10.24 -7.52 7.15
CA ARG A 24 10.54 -8.07 8.48
C ARG A 24 9.55 -9.14 8.92
N ASP A 25 8.33 -9.11 8.37
CA ASP A 25 7.21 -9.92 8.80
C ASP A 25 6.46 -10.49 7.59
N GLN A 26 6.60 -11.81 7.43
CA GLN A 26 5.96 -12.58 6.35
C GLN A 26 4.44 -12.55 6.44
N SER A 27 3.85 -12.36 7.63
CA SER A 27 2.40 -12.33 7.82
C SER A 27 1.73 -11.17 7.08
N VAL A 28 2.46 -10.10 6.80
CA VAL A 28 1.98 -8.97 6.00
C VAL A 28 1.71 -9.39 4.56
N LEU A 29 2.58 -10.25 4.00
CA LEU A 29 2.40 -10.77 2.65
C LEU A 29 1.23 -11.75 2.60
N ASP A 30 1.10 -12.61 3.61
CA ASP A 30 0.02 -13.59 3.67
C ASP A 30 -1.35 -12.90 3.82
N HIS A 31 -1.44 -11.88 4.68
CA HIS A 31 -2.63 -11.04 4.80
C HIS A 31 -3.04 -10.38 3.46
N ALA A 32 -2.06 -9.92 2.69
CA ALA A 32 -2.32 -9.32 1.39
C ALA A 32 -2.83 -10.35 0.37
N ARG A 33 -2.29 -11.57 0.38
CA ARG A 33 -2.78 -12.69 -0.46
C ARG A 33 -4.21 -13.07 -0.11
N ASP A 34 -4.51 -13.24 1.18
CA ASP A 34 -5.86 -13.54 1.66
C ASP A 34 -6.85 -12.45 1.28
N THR A 35 -6.42 -11.20 1.34
CA THR A 35 -7.24 -10.05 0.97
C THR A 35 -7.50 -9.99 -0.52
N LEU A 36 -6.49 -10.23 -1.34
CA LEU A 36 -6.64 -10.30 -2.79
C LEU A 36 -7.60 -11.42 -3.20
N GLN A 37 -7.45 -12.61 -2.62
CA GLN A 37 -8.31 -13.75 -2.90
C GLN A 37 -9.77 -13.45 -2.54
N ARG A 38 -10.00 -12.86 -1.36
CA ARG A 38 -11.34 -12.45 -0.92
C ARG A 38 -11.96 -11.44 -1.89
N TRP A 39 -11.25 -10.36 -2.21
CA TRP A 39 -11.76 -9.34 -3.13
C TRP A 39 -12.02 -9.90 -4.53
N SER A 40 -11.16 -10.78 -5.02
CA SER A 40 -11.35 -11.44 -6.32
C SER A 40 -12.60 -12.33 -6.30
N SER A 41 -12.85 -13.07 -5.21
CA SER A 41 -14.04 -13.91 -5.08
C SER A 41 -15.34 -13.11 -4.92
N GLU A 42 -15.28 -11.94 -4.30
CA GLU A 42 -16.44 -11.05 -4.07
C GLU A 42 -16.68 -10.07 -5.23
N GLY A 43 -15.77 -9.99 -6.21
CA GLY A 43 -15.84 -9.01 -7.29
C GLY A 43 -15.57 -7.57 -6.86
N HIS A 44 -14.89 -7.37 -5.73
CA HIS A 44 -14.56 -6.06 -5.16
C HIS A 44 -13.30 -5.40 -5.74
N ILE A 45 -12.60 -6.10 -6.64
CA ILE A 45 -11.43 -5.61 -7.37
C ILE A 45 -11.60 -5.91 -8.86
N ALA A 46 -11.16 -4.98 -9.71
CA ALA A 46 -11.18 -5.21 -11.15
C ALA A 46 -10.22 -6.36 -11.53
N PRO A 47 -10.60 -7.26 -12.46
CA PRO A 47 -9.79 -8.42 -12.82
C PRO A 47 -8.35 -8.09 -13.26
N GLU A 48 -8.15 -6.95 -13.91
CA GLU A 48 -6.84 -6.47 -14.33
C GLU A 48 -5.93 -6.12 -13.15
N TYR A 49 -6.47 -5.53 -12.08
CA TYR A 49 -5.70 -5.23 -10.87
C TYR A 49 -5.50 -6.48 -10.02
N ALA A 50 -6.49 -7.38 -10.00
CA ALA A 50 -6.36 -8.67 -9.32
C ALA A 50 -5.18 -9.47 -9.88
N THR A 51 -5.12 -9.59 -11.21
CA THR A 51 -4.04 -10.29 -11.92
C THR A 51 -2.68 -9.62 -11.72
N GLN A 52 -2.63 -8.27 -11.75
CA GLN A 52 -1.39 -7.55 -11.51
C GLN A 52 -0.87 -7.76 -10.08
N TRP A 53 -1.74 -7.66 -9.08
CA TRP A 53 -1.37 -7.90 -7.69
C TRP A 53 -0.94 -9.33 -7.45
N ASP A 54 -1.62 -10.33 -8.03
CA ASP A 54 -1.21 -11.73 -7.93
C ASP A 54 0.23 -11.95 -8.45
N ARG A 55 0.56 -11.34 -9.60
CA ARG A 55 1.93 -11.35 -10.15
C ARG A 55 2.95 -10.64 -9.27
N TRP A 56 2.56 -9.60 -8.53
CA TRP A 56 3.46 -8.91 -7.61
C TRP A 56 3.63 -9.66 -6.28
N LEU A 57 2.55 -10.24 -5.73
CA LEU A 57 2.56 -10.99 -4.47
C LEU A 57 3.28 -12.35 -4.58
N SER A 58 3.58 -12.81 -5.80
CA SER A 58 4.45 -13.96 -6.05
C SER A 58 5.95 -13.60 -6.10
N ARG A 59 6.30 -12.31 -6.07
CA ARG A 59 7.70 -11.83 -6.04
C ARG A 59 8.27 -11.77 -4.62
N SER A 60 9.54 -11.40 -4.53
CA SER A 60 10.20 -11.23 -3.23
C SER A 60 9.64 -10.03 -2.45
N PRO A 61 9.64 -10.08 -1.10
CA PRO A 61 9.26 -8.95 -0.26
C PRO A 61 9.99 -7.63 -0.60
N ALA A 62 11.25 -7.73 -1.05
CA ALA A 62 12.05 -6.58 -1.45
C ALA A 62 11.54 -5.90 -2.73
N GLU A 63 11.14 -6.68 -3.74
CA GLU A 63 10.57 -6.13 -4.97
C GLU A 63 9.21 -5.46 -4.71
N ILE A 64 8.38 -6.07 -3.86
CA ILE A 64 7.10 -5.51 -3.48
C ILE A 64 7.31 -4.22 -2.65
N ALA A 65 8.25 -4.23 -1.71
CA ALA A 65 8.61 -3.04 -0.94
C ALA A 65 9.05 -1.87 -1.85
N ALA A 66 9.88 -2.15 -2.86
CA ALA A 66 10.29 -1.16 -3.84
C ALA A 66 9.08 -0.57 -4.59
N LEU A 67 8.19 -1.42 -5.11
CA LEU A 67 6.95 -1.01 -5.78
C LEU A 67 6.08 -0.10 -4.89
N LEU A 68 5.93 -0.47 -3.62
CA LEU A 68 5.09 0.29 -2.67
C LEU A 68 5.63 1.70 -2.43
N THR A 69 6.95 1.90 -2.56
CA THR A 69 7.63 3.19 -2.38
C THR A 69 7.89 3.96 -3.68
N ASP A 70 7.63 3.37 -4.84
CA ASP A 70 7.92 3.94 -6.15
C ASP A 70 6.95 5.09 -6.51
N ASP A 71 7.43 6.22 -6.99
CA ASP A 71 6.60 7.39 -7.30
C ASP A 71 6.03 7.40 -8.74
N GLY A 72 6.31 6.36 -9.51
CA GLY A 72 5.81 6.14 -10.87
C GLY A 72 4.30 5.94 -10.96
N GLU A 73 3.76 6.23 -12.15
CA GLU A 73 2.32 6.20 -12.43
C GLU A 73 1.71 4.80 -12.23
N GLU A 74 2.40 3.76 -12.66
CA GLU A 74 1.97 2.36 -12.49
C GLU A 74 1.92 1.97 -11.00
N ALA A 75 2.97 2.27 -10.25
CA ALA A 75 3.03 2.01 -8.81
C ALA A 75 1.92 2.76 -8.06
N ARG A 76 1.62 3.99 -8.48
CA ARG A 76 0.53 4.78 -7.93
C ARG A 76 -0.84 4.19 -8.23
N ALA A 77 -1.08 3.70 -9.44
CA ALA A 77 -2.32 3.03 -9.80
C ALA A 77 -2.52 1.74 -8.98
N LEU A 78 -1.45 0.97 -8.78
CA LEU A 78 -1.47 -0.24 -7.95
C LEU A 78 -1.74 0.10 -6.48
N ARG A 79 -1.08 1.11 -5.91
CA ARG A 79 -1.32 1.58 -4.52
C ARG A 79 -2.78 1.95 -4.25
N GLN A 80 -3.51 2.48 -5.24
CA GLN A 80 -4.94 2.80 -5.08
C GLN A 80 -5.80 1.54 -4.88
N ASN A 81 -5.36 0.40 -5.39
CA ASN A 81 -6.02 -0.90 -5.29
C ASN A 81 -5.23 -1.89 -4.42
N SER A 82 -4.51 -1.38 -3.42
CA SER A 82 -3.57 -2.15 -2.61
C SER A 82 -4.26 -3.17 -1.69
N PRO A 83 -3.92 -4.47 -1.78
CA PRO A 83 -4.49 -5.52 -0.90
C PRO A 83 -3.90 -5.50 0.51
N PHE A 84 -3.03 -4.53 0.85
CA PHE A 84 -2.46 -4.36 2.19
C PHE A 84 -3.37 -3.55 3.14
N VAL A 85 -4.66 -3.42 2.82
CA VAL A 85 -5.63 -2.78 3.70
C VAL A 85 -5.67 -3.49 5.06
N GLY A 86 -5.73 -2.73 6.15
CA GLY A 86 -5.80 -3.30 7.50
C GLY A 86 -4.46 -3.70 8.12
N VAL A 87 -3.37 -3.76 7.34
CA VAL A 87 -2.00 -4.01 7.87
C VAL A 87 -1.57 -2.90 8.85
N ILE A 88 -1.92 -1.65 8.53
CA ILE A 88 -1.69 -0.51 9.40
C ILE A 88 -2.94 -0.26 10.24
N SER A 89 -2.78 -0.33 11.57
CA SER A 89 -3.88 -0.06 12.49
C SER A 89 -4.39 1.39 12.33
N PRO A 90 -5.68 1.65 12.58
CA PRO A 90 -6.23 3.01 12.47
C PRO A 90 -5.44 4.03 13.28
N ARG A 91 -5.04 3.69 14.51
CA ARG A 91 -4.22 4.55 15.38
C ARG A 91 -2.87 4.92 14.73
N ARG A 92 -2.20 3.94 14.09
CA ARG A 92 -0.92 4.19 13.42
C ARG A 92 -1.12 5.03 12.15
N ARG A 93 -2.19 4.79 11.39
CA ARG A 93 -2.55 5.59 10.21
C ARG A 93 -2.71 7.07 10.57
N TRP A 94 -3.40 7.38 11.67
CA TRP A 94 -3.54 8.75 12.17
C TRP A 94 -2.20 9.38 12.58
N ALA A 95 -1.29 8.60 13.19
CA ALA A 95 0.05 9.09 13.51
C ALA A 95 0.82 9.48 12.24
N ILE A 96 0.85 8.60 11.23
CA ILE A 96 1.50 8.87 9.94
C ILE A 96 0.94 10.14 9.29
N TRP A 97 -0.40 10.32 9.28
CA TRP A 97 -1.02 11.50 8.69
C TRP A 97 -0.69 12.80 9.40
N ARG A 98 -0.51 12.76 10.71
CA ARG A 98 -0.07 13.91 11.50
C ARG A 98 1.39 14.25 11.20
N ASP A 99 2.27 13.24 11.11
CA ASP A 99 3.67 13.44 10.78
C ASP A 99 3.86 14.03 9.38
N VAL A 100 3.11 13.54 8.39
CA VAL A 100 3.11 14.11 7.03
C VAL A 100 2.65 15.56 7.01
N GLN A 101 1.60 15.90 7.75
CA GLN A 101 1.11 17.29 7.86
C GLN A 101 2.14 18.23 8.49
N GLN A 102 2.82 17.79 9.55
CA GLN A 102 3.86 18.58 10.20
C GLN A 102 5.05 18.84 9.28
N ARG A 103 5.43 17.86 8.45
CA ARG A 103 6.50 17.99 7.46
C ARG A 103 6.12 18.90 6.29
N ALA A 104 4.87 18.87 5.86
CA ALA A 104 4.38 19.69 4.76
C ALA A 104 4.14 21.16 5.13
N GLY A 105 3.96 21.46 6.43
CA GLY A 105 3.75 22.82 6.95
C GLY A 105 5.02 23.54 7.42
N ARG A 106 6.20 22.90 7.30
CA ARG A 106 7.51 23.55 7.44
C ARG A 106 8.00 24.02 6.08
#